data_AF-A0A6S6SE94-F1
#
_entry.id   AF-A0A6S6SE94-F1
#
_cell.length_a   1.000
_cell.length_b   1.000
_cell.length_c   1.000
_cell.angle_alpha   90.00
_cell.angle_beta   90.00
_cell.angle_gamma   90.00
#
_symmetry.space_group_name_H-M   'P 1'
#
loop_
_entity.id
_entity.type
_entity.pdbx_description
1 polymer ?
#
loop_
_entity_poly.entity_id
_entity_poly.type
_entity_poly.pdbx_seq_one_letter_code
_entity_poly.pdbx_strand_id
1 'polypeptide(L)'
;MLMLVVNLYYKENEMTRDRLKEEKVYRKDIAWNEEAILEFKELFYIEKDISEKNERQWNGAIGDYYFDLLFMHYSVGDDIEVMKPILSETIKYKAIGWRTLHGTYADPEYFDLVTMISLGVLLDISNEEALVLMKMRSVVPEHDIVLDSMLKTLLTTKQFEEYSKNFIDNGYREDVIGAIEPYGHIKPLLELKDKKEQQKYMKNNYLKKWYGRCRKEMTWHDRHERDMNYYYGYWSFESVALTKILGLDDSSYKDNKYYPKDMIREKNE
;
A
#
# COMPACT_ATOMS: atom_id res chain seq x y z
N MET A 1 30.24 -3.70 4.08
CA MET A 1 30.80 -2.66 3.20
C MET A 1 29.62 -1.89 2.59
N LEU A 2 28.98 -1.05 3.41
CA LEU A 2 27.92 -0.11 3.03
C LEU A 2 27.79 0.89 4.20
N MET A 3 28.84 1.70 4.34
CA MET A 3 28.86 2.93 5.14
C MET A 3 29.66 3.91 4.30
N LEU A 4 29.22 5.18 4.30
CA LEU A 4 29.66 6.32 3.46
C LEU A 4 28.81 6.48 2.20
N VAL A 5 27.83 7.39 2.22
CA VAL A 5 28.03 8.83 1.99
C VAL A 5 26.90 9.60 2.68
N VAL A 6 27.22 10.32 3.76
CA VAL A 6 26.40 11.41 4.30
C VAL A 6 27.08 12.73 3.92
N ASN A 7 26.26 13.71 3.54
CA ASN A 7 26.56 15.10 3.16
C ASN A 7 26.96 15.38 1.71
N LEU A 8 25.96 15.79 0.90
CA LEU A 8 26.11 16.88 -0.07
C LEU A 8 24.80 17.69 -0.16
N TYR A 9 24.89 18.97 0.19
CA TYR A 9 24.06 20.13 -0.22
C TYR A 9 22.56 19.92 -0.48
N TYR A 10 21.73 20.27 0.51
CA TYR A 10 20.30 20.52 0.30
C TYR A 10 20.10 21.83 -0.47
N LYS A 11 20.02 21.75 -1.80
CA LYS A 11 19.17 22.69 -2.54
C LYS A 11 17.73 22.26 -2.28
N GLU A 12 16.87 23.17 -1.82
CA GLU A 12 15.43 22.98 -1.90
C GLU A 12 15.09 22.61 -3.34
N ASN A 13 14.81 21.33 -3.58
CA ASN A 13 14.37 20.87 -4.88
C ASN A 13 12.88 21.19 -4.99
N GLU A 14 12.47 21.76 -6.12
CA GLU A 14 11.07 21.82 -6.57
C GLU A 14 10.46 20.41 -6.82
N MET A 15 11.06 19.33 -6.31
CA MET A 15 10.82 17.93 -6.69
C MET A 15 10.04 17.08 -5.68
N THR A 16 9.63 17.60 -4.52
CA THR A 16 8.81 16.80 -3.59
C THR A 16 7.41 16.56 -4.17
N ARG A 17 6.94 15.31 -4.10
CA ARG A 17 5.59 14.94 -4.55
C ARG A 17 4.54 15.44 -3.57
N ASP A 18 4.80 15.26 -2.28
CA ASP A 18 4.00 15.88 -1.23
C ASP A 18 4.46 17.32 -0.96
N ARG A 19 3.49 18.19 -0.68
CA ARG A 19 3.71 19.61 -0.39
C ARG A 19 3.21 20.02 1.00
N LEU A 20 2.75 19.07 1.81
CA LEU A 20 2.30 19.33 3.18
C LEU A 20 3.46 19.32 4.17
N LYS A 21 4.56 18.62 3.87
CA LYS A 21 5.81 18.67 4.64
C LYS A 21 7.03 19.00 3.78
N GLU A 22 8.03 19.62 4.41
CA GLU A 22 9.33 19.87 3.80
C GLU A 22 10.14 18.58 3.64
N GLU A 23 10.97 18.52 2.59
CA GLU A 23 11.84 17.38 2.28
C GLU A 23 12.67 16.93 3.49
N LYS A 24 13.26 17.88 4.22
CA LYS A 24 14.12 17.61 5.38
C LYS A 24 13.40 16.81 6.47
N VAL A 25 12.08 16.97 6.61
CA VAL A 25 11.29 16.23 7.61
C VAL A 25 11.13 14.78 7.16
N TYR A 26 10.81 14.55 5.88
CA TYR A 26 10.77 13.19 5.33
C TYR A 26 12.11 12.48 5.45
N ARG A 27 13.23 13.15 5.12
CA ARG A 27 14.56 12.55 5.21
C ARG A 27 14.92 12.14 6.64
N LYS A 28 14.53 12.95 7.63
CA LYS A 28 14.70 12.61 9.05
C LYS A 28 13.85 11.41 9.44
N ASP A 29 12.59 11.38 9.04
CA ASP A 29 11.67 10.29 9.37
C ASP A 29 12.08 8.98 8.69
N ILE A 30 12.57 9.02 7.44
CA ILE A 30 13.17 7.88 6.73
C ILE A 30 14.34 7.31 7.52
N ALA A 31 15.33 8.15 7.88
CA ALA A 31 16.51 7.70 8.62
C ALA A 31 16.13 7.05 9.96
N TRP A 32 15.13 7.59 10.65
CA TRP A 32 14.63 7.01 11.90
C TRP A 32 13.97 5.64 11.70
N ASN A 33 13.18 5.46 10.62
CA ASN A 33 12.59 4.16 10.29
C ASN A 33 13.66 3.13 9.94
N GLU A 34 14.67 3.52 9.15
CA GLU A 34 15.80 2.64 8.80
C GLU A 34 16.59 2.21 10.04
N GLU A 35 16.86 3.14 10.97
CA GLU A 35 17.50 2.85 12.25
C GLU A 35 16.67 1.89 13.11
N ALA A 36 15.36 2.15 13.26
CA ALA A 36 14.46 1.28 14.02
C ALA A 36 14.42 -0.15 13.45
N ILE A 37 14.40 -0.30 12.11
CA ILE A 37 14.46 -1.61 11.47
C ILE A 37 15.75 -2.35 11.83
N LEU A 38 16.90 -1.65 11.85
CA LEU A 38 18.18 -2.24 12.24
C LEU A 38 18.17 -2.68 13.70
N GLU A 39 17.68 -1.84 14.61
CA GLU A 39 17.56 -2.17 16.03
C GLU A 39 16.70 -3.43 16.25
N PHE A 40 15.52 -3.51 15.62
CA PHE A 40 14.69 -4.71 15.71
C PHE A 40 15.37 -5.96 15.14
N LYS A 41 16.10 -5.83 14.03
CA LYS A 41 16.90 -6.92 13.47
C LYS A 41 18.02 -7.36 14.41
N GLU A 42 18.68 -6.42 15.10
CA GLU A 42 19.70 -6.72 16.11
C GLU A 42 19.13 -7.48 17.31
N LEU A 43 17.92 -7.12 17.76
CA LEU A 43 17.24 -7.84 18.85
C LEU A 43 17.05 -9.33 18.53
N PHE A 44 16.76 -9.69 17.27
CA PHE A 44 16.66 -11.10 16.84
C PHE A 44 17.99 -11.86 16.94
N TYR A 45 19.14 -11.20 16.83
CA TYR A 45 20.44 -11.86 17.01
C TYR A 45 20.81 -12.06 18.48
N ILE A 46 20.29 -11.20 19.35
CA ILE A 46 20.61 -11.18 20.79
C ILE A 46 19.69 -12.14 21.57
N GLU A 47 18.39 -12.14 21.23
CA GLU A 47 17.39 -12.98 21.89
C GLU A 47 17.44 -14.42 21.37
N LYS A 48 18.00 -15.34 22.17
CA LYS A 48 18.21 -16.74 21.76
C LYS A 48 16.95 -17.60 21.85
N ASP A 49 15.99 -17.22 22.69
CA ASP A 49 14.76 -17.98 22.97
C ASP A 49 13.52 -17.10 22.79
N ILE A 50 13.38 -16.48 21.63
CA ILE A 50 12.21 -15.66 21.31
C ILE A 50 10.94 -16.52 21.19
N SER A 51 9.88 -16.13 21.89
CA SER A 51 8.59 -16.80 21.72
C SER A 51 7.99 -16.49 20.34
N GLU A 52 7.23 -17.44 19.77
CA GLU A 52 6.51 -17.25 18.49
C GLU A 52 5.64 -15.98 18.48
N LYS A 53 5.08 -15.61 19.64
CA LYS A 53 4.30 -14.38 19.80
C LYS A 53 5.17 -13.14 19.61
N ASN A 54 6.34 -13.09 20.27
CA ASN A 54 7.25 -11.96 20.17
C ASN A 54 7.86 -11.88 18.78
N GLU A 55 8.25 -13.01 18.19
CA GLU A 55 8.74 -13.08 16.81
C GLU A 55 7.73 -12.48 15.84
N ARG A 56 6.45 -12.89 15.93
CA ARG A 56 5.38 -12.32 15.12
C ARG A 56 5.23 -10.81 15.33
N GLN A 57 5.23 -10.35 16.58
CA GLN A 57 5.09 -8.93 16.90
C GLN A 57 6.24 -8.08 16.36
N TRP A 58 7.48 -8.55 16.52
CA TRP A 58 8.67 -7.83 16.06
C TRP A 58 8.75 -7.81 14.52
N ASN A 59 8.44 -8.93 13.85
CA ASN A 59 8.32 -8.94 12.39
C ASN A 59 7.20 -7.99 11.92
N GLY A 60 6.07 -7.95 12.62
CA GLY A 60 4.99 -6.99 12.34
C GLY A 60 5.48 -5.54 12.44
N ALA A 61 6.20 -5.19 13.50
CA ALA A 61 6.77 -3.85 13.68
C ALA A 61 7.78 -3.49 12.58
N ILE A 62 8.67 -4.41 12.20
CA ILE A 62 9.58 -4.21 11.06
C ILE A 62 8.78 -3.97 9.78
N GLY A 63 7.71 -4.74 9.56
CA GLY A 63 6.81 -4.59 8.41
C GLY A 63 6.12 -3.23 8.39
N ASP A 64 5.74 -2.69 9.54
CA ASP A 64 5.13 -1.35 9.66
C ASP A 64 6.12 -0.25 9.27
N TYR A 65 7.38 -0.33 9.70
CA TYR A 65 8.41 0.65 9.29
C TYR A 65 8.71 0.60 7.80
N TYR A 66 8.86 -0.60 7.22
CA TYR A 66 9.03 -0.72 5.77
C TYR A 66 7.81 -0.21 4.99
N PHE A 67 6.61 -0.43 5.52
CA PHE A 67 5.39 0.10 4.94
C PHE A 67 5.37 1.63 4.93
N ASP A 68 5.73 2.27 6.05
CA ASP A 68 5.83 3.73 6.13
C ASP A 68 6.88 4.28 5.15
N LEU A 69 8.01 3.60 4.99
CA LEU A 69 9.06 3.96 4.02
C LEU A 69 8.55 4.02 2.58
N LEU A 70 7.63 3.14 2.17
CA LEU A 70 7.02 3.20 0.82
C LEU A 70 6.39 4.56 0.54
N PHE A 71 5.60 5.06 1.50
CA PHE A 71 4.94 6.36 1.37
C PHE A 71 5.95 7.51 1.47
N MET A 72 6.92 7.43 2.38
CA MET A 72 7.90 8.49 2.59
C MET A 72 8.80 8.69 1.38
N HIS A 73 9.36 7.62 0.79
CA HIS A 73 10.18 7.70 -0.41
C HIS A 73 9.39 8.23 -1.61
N TYR A 74 8.13 7.82 -1.75
CA TYR A 74 7.27 8.40 -2.78
C TYR A 74 7.05 9.90 -2.54
N SER A 75 6.65 10.30 -1.33
CA SER A 75 6.37 11.69 -0.96
C SER A 75 7.56 12.63 -1.16
N VAL A 76 8.75 12.20 -0.76
CA VAL A 76 9.97 13.03 -0.81
C VAL A 76 10.47 13.25 -2.24
N GLY A 77 9.96 12.51 -3.23
CA GLY A 77 10.35 12.66 -4.62
C GLY A 77 11.43 11.69 -5.09
N ASP A 78 11.72 10.62 -4.35
CA ASP A 78 12.73 9.64 -4.78
C ASP A 78 12.31 8.90 -6.04
N ASP A 79 13.29 8.27 -6.70
CA ASP A 79 13.04 7.37 -7.82
C ASP A 79 12.10 6.23 -7.37
N ILE A 80 11.10 5.95 -8.20
CA ILE A 80 10.09 4.92 -7.93
C ILE A 80 10.74 3.54 -7.78
N GLU A 81 11.88 3.28 -8.44
CA GLU A 81 12.62 2.02 -8.32
C GLU A 81 13.08 1.72 -6.89
N VAL A 82 13.33 2.76 -6.06
CA VAL A 82 13.70 2.58 -4.65
C VAL A 82 12.62 1.84 -3.88
N MET A 83 11.35 2.01 -4.25
CA MET A 83 10.23 1.38 -3.56
C MET A 83 10.13 -0.13 -3.77
N LYS A 84 10.72 -0.69 -4.84
CA LYS A 84 10.61 -2.11 -5.16
C LYS A 84 11.22 -3.03 -4.09
N PRO A 85 12.52 -2.88 -3.73
CA PRO A 85 13.09 -3.70 -2.65
C PRO A 85 12.44 -3.43 -1.29
N ILE A 86 11.95 -2.20 -1.05
CA ILE A 86 11.20 -1.87 0.16
C ILE A 86 9.89 -2.67 0.21
N LEU A 87 9.13 -2.71 -0.90
CA LEU A 87 7.89 -3.47 -1.00
C LEU A 87 8.13 -4.97 -0.75
N SER A 88 9.21 -5.54 -1.29
CA SER A 88 9.59 -6.93 -1.06
C SER A 88 9.76 -7.23 0.43
N GLU A 89 10.48 -6.39 1.17
CA GLU A 89 10.65 -6.55 2.61
C GLU A 89 9.35 -6.27 3.37
N THR A 90 8.54 -5.29 2.96
CA THR A 90 7.21 -5.04 3.53
C THR A 90 6.33 -6.29 3.44
N ILE A 91 6.21 -6.90 2.27
CA ILE A 91 5.40 -8.12 2.05
C ILE A 91 5.89 -9.24 2.95
N LYS A 92 7.19 -9.50 2.97
CA LYS A 92 7.81 -10.55 3.78
C LYS A 92 7.54 -10.37 5.27
N TYR A 93 7.83 -9.20 5.82
CA TYR A 93 7.71 -8.95 7.26
C TYR A 93 6.25 -8.85 7.71
N LYS A 94 5.38 -8.18 6.94
CA LYS A 94 3.94 -8.15 7.23
C LYS A 94 3.30 -9.51 7.09
N ALA A 95 3.73 -10.38 6.18
CA ALA A 95 3.20 -11.74 6.07
C ALA A 95 3.51 -12.59 7.32
N ILE A 96 4.69 -12.42 7.93
CA ILE A 96 5.05 -13.08 9.19
C ILE A 96 4.24 -12.49 10.36
N GLY A 97 4.14 -11.16 10.41
CA GLY A 97 3.41 -10.43 11.45
C GLY A 97 1.88 -10.47 11.31
N TRP A 98 1.37 -10.99 10.20
CA TRP A 98 -0.04 -10.94 9.80
C TRP A 98 -0.92 -11.51 10.90
N ARG A 99 -1.76 -10.66 11.49
CA ARG A 99 -2.80 -11.09 12.42
C ARG A 99 -4.04 -11.35 11.59
N THR A 100 -4.78 -12.38 11.94
CA THR A 100 -6.05 -12.63 11.27
C THR A 100 -6.99 -11.48 11.64
N LEU A 101 -7.66 -10.86 10.66
CA LEU A 101 -8.64 -9.79 10.88
C LEU A 101 -9.57 -10.14 12.05
N HIS A 102 -9.40 -9.49 13.21
CA HIS A 102 -10.20 -9.74 14.40
C HIS A 102 -11.45 -8.82 14.40
N GLY A 103 -12.25 -8.91 13.35
CA GLY A 103 -13.67 -8.55 13.37
C GLY A 103 -14.06 -7.07 13.48
N THR A 104 -13.13 -6.12 13.28
CA THR A 104 -13.49 -4.71 13.06
C THR A 104 -12.84 -4.20 11.78
N TYR A 105 -13.64 -4.08 10.71
CA TYR A 105 -13.23 -3.87 9.30
C TYR A 105 -12.63 -2.51 8.93
N ALA A 106 -12.34 -1.67 9.93
CA ALA A 106 -11.47 -0.50 9.82
C ALA A 106 -10.03 -0.84 10.23
N ASP A 107 -9.60 -2.09 9.96
CA ASP A 107 -8.31 -2.62 10.41
C ASP A 107 -7.19 -2.07 9.50
N PRO A 108 -6.11 -1.48 10.06
CA PRO A 108 -4.90 -1.14 9.31
C PRO A 108 -4.44 -2.23 8.33
N GLU A 109 -4.69 -3.50 8.66
CA GLU A 109 -4.32 -4.66 7.84
C GLU A 109 -4.99 -4.68 6.46
N TYR A 110 -6.26 -4.27 6.33
CA TYR A 110 -6.92 -4.22 5.02
C TYR A 110 -6.31 -3.11 4.15
N PHE A 111 -6.08 -1.94 4.74
CA PHE A 111 -5.41 -0.82 4.09
C PHE A 111 -4.02 -1.22 3.59
N ASP A 112 -3.27 -1.96 4.41
CA ASP A 112 -1.95 -2.47 4.06
C ASP A 112 -2.02 -3.43 2.87
N LEU A 113 -2.98 -4.35 2.88
CA LEU A 113 -3.15 -5.34 1.82
C LEU A 113 -3.55 -4.70 0.49
N VAL A 114 -4.51 -3.75 0.49
CA VAL A 114 -4.85 -2.96 -0.70
C VAL A 114 -3.61 -2.26 -1.23
N THR A 115 -2.84 -1.62 -0.36
CA THR A 115 -1.63 -0.87 -0.75
C THR A 115 -0.56 -1.79 -1.33
N MET A 116 -0.23 -2.89 -0.66
CA MET A 116 0.80 -3.83 -1.12
C MET A 116 0.43 -4.48 -2.45
N ILE A 117 -0.84 -4.86 -2.65
CA ILE A 117 -1.31 -5.41 -3.94
C ILE A 117 -1.27 -4.34 -5.03
N SER A 118 -1.70 -3.10 -4.72
CA SER A 118 -1.67 -1.99 -5.68
C SER A 118 -0.25 -1.67 -6.13
N LEU A 119 0.69 -1.57 -5.18
CA LEU A 119 2.11 -1.37 -5.50
C LEU A 119 2.72 -2.59 -6.20
N GLY A 120 2.27 -3.80 -5.87
CA GLY A 120 2.63 -5.02 -6.59
C GLY A 120 2.32 -4.95 -8.08
N VAL A 121 1.13 -4.45 -8.43
CA VAL A 121 0.69 -4.20 -9.81
C VAL A 121 1.53 -3.11 -10.48
N LEU A 122 1.93 -2.07 -9.74
CA LEU A 122 2.63 -0.91 -10.29
C LEU A 122 4.14 -1.16 -10.47
N LEU A 123 4.77 -1.92 -9.58
CA LEU A 123 6.21 -2.16 -9.53
C LEU A 123 6.65 -3.52 -10.10
N ASP A 124 5.71 -4.28 -10.68
CA ASP A 124 5.91 -5.58 -11.29
C ASP A 124 6.70 -6.54 -10.36
N ILE A 125 6.07 -6.88 -9.24
CA ILE A 125 6.63 -7.83 -8.25
C ILE A 125 6.76 -9.25 -8.82
N SER A 126 7.57 -10.08 -8.16
CA SER A 126 7.71 -11.49 -8.53
C SER A 126 6.41 -12.28 -8.29
N ASN A 127 6.31 -13.41 -9.00
CA ASN A 127 5.21 -14.35 -8.81
C ASN A 127 5.19 -14.92 -7.38
N GLU A 128 6.36 -15.14 -6.78
CA GLU A 128 6.50 -15.61 -5.40
C GLU A 128 5.90 -14.61 -4.39
N GLU A 129 6.18 -13.32 -4.56
CA GLU A 129 5.61 -12.26 -3.72
C GLU A 129 4.10 -12.14 -3.93
N ALA A 130 3.62 -12.27 -5.17
CA ALA A 130 2.19 -12.28 -5.47
C ALA A 130 1.46 -13.45 -4.79
N LEU A 131 2.09 -14.63 -4.70
CA LEU A 131 1.55 -15.78 -3.98
C LEU A 131 1.49 -15.55 -2.46
N VAL A 132 2.47 -14.82 -1.89
CA VAL A 132 2.42 -14.41 -0.47
C VAL A 132 1.22 -13.50 -0.22
N LEU A 133 1.00 -12.50 -1.07
CA LEU A 133 -0.17 -11.62 -0.99
C LEU A 133 -1.49 -12.38 -1.14
N MET A 134 -1.54 -13.37 -2.03
CA MET A 134 -2.72 -14.25 -2.19
C MET A 134 -3.02 -15.05 -0.92
N LYS A 135 -1.98 -15.54 -0.23
CA LYS A 135 -2.13 -16.22 1.05
C LYS A 135 -2.60 -15.28 2.17
N MET A 136 -2.13 -14.04 2.19
CA MET A 136 -2.64 -13.02 3.14
C MET A 136 -4.11 -12.70 2.84
N ARG A 137 -4.47 -12.64 1.55
CA ARG A 137 -5.85 -12.45 1.11
C ARG A 137 -6.78 -13.60 1.49
N SER A 138 -6.31 -14.86 1.51
CA SER A 138 -7.19 -16.02 1.76
C SER A 138 -7.82 -16.07 3.16
N VAL A 139 -7.35 -15.21 4.09
CA VAL A 139 -7.90 -15.07 5.44
C VAL A 139 -8.77 -13.82 5.62
N VAL A 140 -9.02 -13.08 4.54
CA VAL A 140 -9.99 -11.96 4.43
C VAL A 140 -11.34 -12.54 3.95
N PRO A 141 -12.51 -11.87 4.16
CA PRO A 141 -13.79 -12.39 3.69
C PRO A 141 -13.79 -12.87 2.23
N GLU A 142 -14.58 -13.91 1.98
CA GLU A 142 -14.48 -14.80 0.82
C GLU A 142 -14.59 -14.08 -0.54
N HIS A 143 -15.35 -12.98 -0.62
CA HIS A 143 -15.64 -12.29 -1.86
C HIS A 143 -15.21 -10.82 -1.83
N ASP A 144 -13.93 -10.56 -2.04
CA ASP A 144 -13.39 -9.21 -2.24
C ASP A 144 -12.99 -8.96 -3.69
N ILE A 145 -13.96 -8.44 -4.44
CA ILE A 145 -13.81 -8.09 -5.85
C ILE A 145 -12.68 -7.08 -6.08
N VAL A 146 -12.38 -6.20 -5.11
CA VAL A 146 -11.34 -5.17 -5.24
C VAL A 146 -9.99 -5.83 -5.25
N LEU A 147 -9.67 -6.56 -4.19
CA LEU A 147 -8.40 -7.27 -4.05
C LEU A 147 -8.25 -8.36 -5.13
N ASP A 148 -9.33 -9.09 -5.45
CA ASP A 148 -9.32 -10.13 -6.49
C ASP A 148 -9.03 -9.58 -7.87
N SER A 149 -9.62 -8.43 -8.21
CA SER A 149 -9.43 -7.82 -9.54
C SER A 149 -7.96 -7.47 -9.79
N MET A 150 -7.24 -7.00 -8.76
CA MET A 150 -5.83 -6.65 -8.86
C MET A 150 -4.93 -7.89 -8.81
N LEU A 151 -5.18 -8.84 -7.89
CA LEU A 151 -4.38 -10.08 -7.78
C LEU A 151 -4.42 -10.94 -9.04
N LYS A 152 -5.56 -10.99 -9.75
CA LYS A 152 -5.69 -11.69 -11.04
C LYS A 152 -4.74 -11.17 -12.13
N THR A 153 -4.23 -9.94 -11.99
CA THR A 153 -3.25 -9.39 -12.94
C THR A 153 -1.82 -9.76 -12.59
N LEU A 154 -1.57 -10.19 -11.35
CA LEU A 154 -0.26 -10.60 -10.84
C LEU A 154 -0.03 -12.11 -10.93
N LEU A 155 -1.09 -12.90 -11.03
CA LEU A 155 -1.06 -14.36 -11.01
C LEU A 155 -1.63 -14.96 -12.29
N THR A 156 -1.17 -16.17 -12.65
CA THR A 156 -1.85 -16.93 -13.70
C THR A 156 -3.25 -17.36 -13.24
N THR A 157 -4.18 -17.54 -14.19
CA THR A 157 -5.55 -18.03 -13.90
C THR A 157 -5.55 -19.28 -13.04
N LYS A 158 -4.65 -20.25 -13.35
CA LYS A 158 -4.54 -21.51 -12.61
C LYS A 158 -4.14 -21.27 -11.15
N GLN A 159 -3.14 -20.43 -10.90
CA GLN A 159 -2.69 -20.12 -9.53
C GLN A 159 -3.80 -19.44 -8.74
N PHE A 160 -4.48 -18.47 -9.36
CA PHE A 160 -5.58 -17.76 -8.71
C PHE A 160 -6.71 -18.73 -8.31
N GLU A 161 -7.16 -19.58 -9.24
CA GLU A 161 -8.20 -20.59 -9.01
C GLU A 161 -7.81 -21.64 -7.95
N GLU A 162 -6.53 -22.01 -7.88
CA GLU A 162 -6.05 -22.98 -6.90
C GLU A 162 -6.09 -22.42 -5.49
N TYR A 163 -5.66 -21.17 -5.30
CA TYR A 163 -5.68 -20.52 -3.99
C TYR A 163 -7.09 -20.11 -3.55
N SER A 164 -7.95 -19.68 -4.48
CA SER A 164 -9.32 -19.27 -4.15
C SER A 164 -10.17 -20.41 -3.60
N LYS A 165 -9.83 -21.67 -3.87
CA LYS A 165 -10.52 -22.85 -3.29
C LYS A 165 -10.34 -22.97 -1.78
N ASN A 166 -9.30 -22.36 -1.23
CA ASN A 166 -8.97 -22.42 0.20
C ASN A 166 -9.42 -21.16 0.94
N PHE A 167 -10.22 -20.29 0.30
CA PHE A 167 -10.78 -19.13 0.98
C PHE A 167 -11.71 -19.61 2.08
N ILE A 168 -11.48 -19.12 3.29
CA ILE A 168 -12.27 -19.50 4.44
C ILE A 168 -13.51 -18.60 4.46
N ASP A 169 -14.69 -19.21 4.39
CA ASP A 169 -15.93 -18.52 4.75
C ASP A 169 -15.90 -18.22 6.25
N ASN A 170 -15.44 -17.02 6.59
CA ASN A 170 -15.40 -16.51 7.95
C ASN A 170 -16.77 -15.94 8.39
N GLY A 171 -17.85 -16.13 7.62
CA GLY A 171 -19.21 -15.69 7.94
C GLY A 171 -19.48 -14.20 7.71
N TYR A 172 -18.54 -13.48 7.10
CA TYR A 172 -18.66 -12.05 6.79
C TYR A 172 -19.32 -11.84 5.44
N ARG A 173 -20.35 -11.01 5.41
CA ARG A 173 -21.15 -10.76 4.22
C ARG A 173 -20.44 -9.82 3.24
N GLU A 174 -20.76 -9.97 1.96
CA GLU A 174 -20.24 -9.14 0.85
C GLU A 174 -20.55 -7.63 1.02
N ASP A 175 -21.57 -7.30 1.81
CA ASP A 175 -21.93 -5.92 2.20
C ASP A 175 -20.85 -5.23 3.05
N VAL A 176 -19.93 -5.98 3.66
CA VAL A 176 -18.84 -5.46 4.47
C VAL A 176 -17.83 -4.69 3.63
N ILE A 177 -17.42 -5.19 2.46
CA ILE A 177 -16.45 -4.49 1.59
C ILE A 177 -17.04 -3.19 1.04
N GLY A 178 -18.32 -3.22 0.68
CA GLY A 178 -19.06 -2.02 0.27
C GLY A 178 -19.14 -0.95 1.36
N ALA A 179 -18.93 -1.33 2.62
CA ALA A 179 -18.92 -0.42 3.76
C ALA A 179 -17.53 0.12 4.13
N ILE A 180 -16.42 -0.45 3.60
CA ILE A 180 -15.06 0.02 3.92
C ILE A 180 -14.77 1.29 3.14
N GLU A 181 -14.61 2.42 3.81
CA GLU A 181 -14.26 3.68 3.17
C GLU A 181 -12.73 3.82 3.02
N PRO A 182 -12.19 4.19 1.84
CA PRO A 182 -12.87 4.56 0.60
C PRO A 182 -13.15 3.37 -0.35
N TYR A 183 -12.68 2.17 -0.03
CA TYR A 183 -12.54 1.03 -0.95
C TYR A 183 -13.86 0.44 -1.46
N GLY A 184 -14.95 0.53 -0.70
CA GLY A 184 -16.28 0.12 -1.12
C GLY A 184 -16.78 0.85 -2.36
N HIS A 185 -16.22 2.02 -2.68
CA HIS A 185 -16.54 2.77 -3.91
C HIS A 185 -15.79 2.27 -5.15
N ILE A 186 -14.90 1.29 -5.02
CA ILE A 186 -14.22 0.64 -6.16
C ILE A 186 -15.15 -0.37 -6.84
N LYS A 187 -15.97 -1.13 -6.10
CA LYS A 187 -16.88 -2.11 -6.70
C LYS A 187 -17.80 -1.47 -7.78
N PRO A 188 -18.47 -0.33 -7.52
CA PRO A 188 -19.25 0.33 -8.57
C PRO A 188 -18.42 0.78 -9.77
N LEU A 189 -17.15 1.17 -9.59
CA LEU A 189 -16.25 1.49 -10.69
C LEU A 189 -16.01 0.27 -11.59
N LEU A 190 -15.79 -0.91 -10.99
CA LEU A 190 -15.55 -2.17 -11.69
C LEU A 190 -16.81 -2.70 -12.42
N GLU A 191 -18.00 -2.35 -11.95
CA GLU A 191 -19.27 -2.77 -12.56
C GLU A 191 -19.60 -1.98 -13.84
N LEU A 192 -19.13 -0.74 -13.96
CA LEU A 192 -19.28 0.09 -15.17
C LEU A 192 -18.63 -0.59 -16.38
N LYS A 193 -19.29 -0.52 -17.54
CA LYS A 193 -18.84 -1.16 -18.78
C LYS A 193 -18.20 -0.21 -19.78
N ASP A 194 -18.53 1.07 -19.71
CA ASP A 194 -17.97 2.09 -20.59
C ASP A 194 -16.75 2.76 -19.94
N LYS A 195 -15.66 2.91 -20.71
CA LYS A 195 -14.42 3.52 -20.22
C LYS A 195 -14.59 4.99 -19.84
N LYS A 196 -15.40 5.76 -20.56
CA LYS A 196 -15.64 7.19 -20.24
C LYS A 196 -16.45 7.33 -18.96
N GLU A 197 -17.41 6.43 -18.73
CA GLU A 197 -18.10 6.36 -17.45
C GLU A 197 -17.16 5.99 -16.30
N GLN A 198 -16.27 5.00 -16.50
CA GLN A 198 -15.24 4.62 -15.53
C GLN A 198 -14.30 5.80 -15.21
N GLN A 199 -13.79 6.52 -16.22
CA GLN A 199 -12.95 7.71 -16.04
C GLN A 199 -13.68 8.81 -15.26
N LYS A 200 -14.95 9.08 -15.63
CA LYS A 200 -15.79 10.06 -14.94
C LYS A 200 -16.05 9.66 -13.49
N TYR A 201 -16.25 8.37 -13.23
CA TYR A 201 -16.46 7.82 -11.90
C TYR A 201 -15.18 7.92 -11.05
N MET A 202 -14.04 7.47 -11.58
CA MET A 202 -12.73 7.57 -10.92
C MET A 202 -12.46 9.01 -10.48
N LYS A 203 -12.67 9.98 -11.38
CA LYS A 203 -12.51 11.40 -11.08
C LYS A 203 -13.48 11.91 -9.99
N ASN A 204 -14.78 11.80 -10.23
CA ASN A 204 -15.79 12.56 -9.50
C ASN A 204 -16.31 11.83 -8.25
N ASN A 205 -16.32 10.50 -8.31
CA ASN A 205 -16.92 9.67 -7.28
C ASN A 205 -15.88 9.02 -6.41
N TYR A 206 -14.68 8.73 -6.91
CA TYR A 206 -13.60 8.14 -6.13
C TYR A 206 -12.59 9.19 -5.66
N LEU A 207 -11.67 9.63 -6.52
CA LEU A 207 -10.53 10.49 -6.17
C LEU A 207 -10.91 11.83 -5.53
N LYS A 208 -11.97 12.49 -6.02
CA LYS A 208 -12.45 13.75 -5.43
C LYS A 208 -12.91 13.59 -3.96
N LYS A 209 -13.36 12.40 -3.58
CA LYS A 209 -13.93 12.12 -2.24
C LYS A 209 -13.01 11.24 -1.38
N TRP A 210 -11.92 10.73 -1.95
CA TRP A 210 -11.03 9.74 -1.36
C TRP A 210 -10.59 10.12 0.06
N TYR A 211 -9.90 11.25 0.22
CA TYR A 211 -9.39 11.67 1.53
C TYR A 211 -10.49 11.90 2.57
N GLY A 212 -11.58 12.57 2.17
CA GLY A 212 -12.69 12.84 3.08
C GLY A 212 -13.42 11.58 3.54
N ARG A 213 -13.36 10.49 2.77
CA ARG A 213 -13.90 9.17 3.12
C ARG A 213 -12.98 8.43 4.09
N CYS A 214 -11.67 8.54 3.90
CA CYS A 214 -10.69 7.99 4.84
C CYS A 214 -10.86 8.54 6.27
N ARG A 215 -11.41 9.74 6.44
CA ARG A 215 -11.63 10.37 7.76
C ARG A 215 -12.35 9.49 8.78
N LYS A 216 -13.30 8.67 8.35
CA LYS A 216 -14.14 7.90 9.27
C LYS A 216 -13.44 6.67 9.85
N GLU A 217 -12.54 6.08 9.08
CA GLU A 217 -12.04 4.71 9.33
C GLU A 217 -10.52 4.63 9.37
N MET A 218 -9.80 5.63 8.86
CA MET A 218 -8.34 5.59 8.76
C MET A 218 -7.68 6.41 9.88
N THR A 219 -6.91 5.72 10.72
CA THR A 219 -6.16 6.33 11.84
C THR A 219 -5.06 7.30 11.39
N TRP A 220 -4.77 7.36 10.09
CA TRP A 220 -3.82 8.28 9.47
C TRP A 220 -4.41 9.63 9.03
N HIS A 221 -5.73 9.78 9.02
CA HIS A 221 -6.38 11.03 8.65
C HIS A 221 -5.94 12.17 9.58
N ASP A 222 -5.64 13.34 9.01
CA ASP A 222 -5.11 14.53 9.68
C ASP A 222 -3.82 14.34 10.49
N ARG A 223 -3.05 13.26 10.26
CA ARG A 223 -1.72 13.12 10.86
C ARG A 223 -0.77 14.28 10.50
N HIS A 224 -0.99 14.94 9.37
CA HIS A 224 -0.24 16.15 9.00
C HIS A 224 -0.50 17.35 9.94
N GLU A 225 -1.62 17.36 10.68
CA GLU A 225 -1.96 18.40 11.66
C GLU A 225 -1.41 18.12 13.07
N ARG A 226 -0.84 16.93 13.28
CA ARG A 226 -0.32 16.51 14.58
C ARG A 226 1.18 16.77 14.65
N ASP A 227 1.64 17.25 15.81
CA ASP A 227 3.06 17.52 16.11
C ASP A 227 3.87 16.22 16.36
N MET A 228 3.50 15.13 15.67
CA MET A 228 4.13 13.82 15.78
C MET A 228 4.71 13.39 14.43
N ASN A 229 5.91 12.79 14.45
CA ASN A 229 6.69 12.36 13.28
C ASN A 229 6.10 11.09 12.60
N TYR A 230 4.83 11.12 12.20
CA TYR A 230 4.13 9.96 11.63
C TYR A 230 3.28 10.28 10.38
N TYR A 231 3.61 11.36 9.68
CA TYR A 231 2.97 11.68 8.40
C TYR A 231 3.92 11.35 7.26
N TYR A 232 3.48 10.41 6.43
CA TYR A 232 4.26 9.82 5.34
C TYR A 232 3.72 10.17 3.95
N GLY A 233 2.65 10.98 3.86
CA GLY A 233 1.99 11.31 2.59
C GLY A 233 0.55 10.77 2.52
N TYR A 234 -0.23 11.26 1.55
CA TYR A 234 -1.59 10.80 1.27
C TYR A 234 -1.70 10.34 -0.18
N TRP A 235 -1.59 9.04 -0.41
CA TRP A 235 -1.46 8.47 -1.75
C TRP A 235 -2.46 7.34 -1.98
N SER A 236 -3.27 7.47 -3.03
CA SER A 236 -4.23 6.46 -3.48
C SER A 236 -3.56 5.57 -4.54
N PHE A 237 -2.65 4.70 -4.13
CA PHE A 237 -1.95 3.77 -5.04
C PHE A 237 -2.92 2.85 -5.78
N GLU A 238 -4.03 2.48 -5.14
CA GLU A 238 -5.10 1.67 -5.72
C GLU A 238 -5.76 2.34 -6.91
N SER A 239 -5.92 3.66 -6.90
CA SER A 239 -6.54 4.38 -8.03
C SER A 239 -5.68 4.33 -9.29
N VAL A 240 -4.36 4.35 -9.13
CA VAL A 240 -3.39 4.27 -10.22
C VAL A 240 -3.26 2.84 -10.72
N ALA A 241 -3.19 1.86 -9.82
CA ALA A 241 -3.23 0.45 -10.16
C ALA A 241 -4.49 0.11 -10.98
N LEU A 242 -5.67 0.57 -10.54
CA LEU A 242 -6.92 0.37 -11.27
C LEU A 242 -6.94 1.10 -12.62
N THR A 243 -6.37 2.30 -12.71
CA THR A 243 -6.21 3.01 -13.99
C THR A 243 -5.39 2.16 -14.97
N LYS A 244 -4.25 1.60 -14.53
CA LYS A 244 -3.40 0.70 -15.32
C LYS A 244 -4.15 -0.56 -15.75
N ILE A 245 -4.83 -1.23 -14.81
CA ILE A 245 -5.56 -2.49 -15.05
C ILE A 245 -6.72 -2.31 -16.04
N LEU A 246 -7.51 -1.25 -15.87
CA LEU A 246 -8.67 -0.97 -16.70
C LEU A 246 -8.30 -0.29 -18.04
N GLY A 247 -7.03 0.13 -18.20
CA GLY A 247 -6.54 0.87 -19.36
C GLY A 247 -7.34 2.16 -19.58
N LEU A 248 -7.51 2.94 -18.51
CA LEU A 248 -8.21 4.23 -18.55
C LEU A 248 -7.22 5.34 -18.93
N ASP A 249 -7.68 6.30 -19.73
CA ASP A 249 -6.95 7.56 -19.92
C ASP A 249 -7.20 8.49 -18.71
N ASP A 250 -6.13 8.82 -18.00
CA ASP A 250 -6.16 9.57 -16.75
C ASP A 250 -6.07 11.09 -16.95
N SER A 251 -6.01 11.57 -18.19
CA SER A 251 -5.82 13.00 -18.53
C SER A 251 -6.77 13.93 -17.77
N SER A 252 -7.99 13.47 -17.48
CA SER A 252 -9.01 14.25 -16.79
C SER A 252 -8.86 14.32 -15.25
N TYR A 253 -8.06 13.45 -14.64
CA TYR A 253 -7.91 13.34 -13.17
C TYR A 253 -6.46 13.17 -12.67
N LYS A 254 -5.46 13.11 -13.55
CA LYS A 254 -4.04 13.01 -13.22
C LYS A 254 -3.51 14.11 -12.29
N ASP A 255 -4.14 15.28 -12.30
CA ASP A 255 -3.76 16.42 -11.45
C ASP A 255 -4.44 16.40 -10.06
N ASN A 256 -5.18 15.33 -9.72
CA ASN A 256 -5.66 15.15 -8.36
C ASN A 256 -4.48 14.94 -7.40
N LYS A 257 -4.42 15.72 -6.32
CA LYS A 257 -3.31 15.70 -5.36
C LYS A 257 -3.06 14.36 -4.65
N TYR A 258 -4.05 13.46 -4.61
CA TYR A 258 -3.91 12.14 -3.99
C TYR A 258 -3.60 11.03 -5.00
N TYR A 259 -3.49 11.35 -6.29
CA TYR A 259 -3.30 10.39 -7.39
C TYR A 259 -1.81 10.28 -7.76
N PRO A 260 -1.17 9.12 -7.55
CA PRO A 260 0.25 8.88 -7.88
C PRO A 260 0.58 8.80 -9.38
N LYS A 261 0.40 9.90 -10.13
CA LYS A 261 0.40 9.92 -11.61
C LYS A 261 1.66 9.35 -12.28
N ASP A 262 2.83 9.51 -11.67
CA ASP A 262 4.11 9.08 -12.24
C ASP A 262 4.40 7.58 -12.03
N MET A 263 3.55 6.86 -11.31
CA MET A 263 3.61 5.40 -11.22
C MET A 263 3.04 4.68 -12.45
N ILE A 264 2.28 5.38 -13.30
CA ILE A 264 1.95 4.85 -14.63
C ILE A 264 3.17 5.05 -15.51
N ARG A 265 4.00 4.02 -15.58
CA ARG A 265 5.01 3.94 -16.63
C ARG A 265 4.30 3.57 -17.92
N GLU A 266 4.40 4.42 -18.93
CA GLU A 266 4.15 3.98 -20.29
C GLU A 266 5.08 2.78 -20.52
N LYS A 267 4.51 1.62 -20.88
CA LYS A 267 5.33 0.54 -21.44
C LYS A 267 5.93 1.14 -22.70
N ASN A 268 7.17 1.58 -22.62
CA ASN A 268 7.98 1.74 -23.80
C ASN A 268 8.11 0.32 -24.39
N GLU A 269 7.30 0.07 -25.42
CA GLU A 269 7.43 -1.11 -26.29
C GLU A 269 8.81 -1.16 -26.95
#